data_AF-A0A8J6HB24-F1
#
_entry.id   AF-A0A8J6HB24-F1
#
_cell.length_a   1.000
_cell.length_b   1.000
_cell.length_c   1.000
_cell.angle_alpha   90.00
_cell.angle_beta   90.00
_cell.angle_gamma   90.00
#
_symmetry.space_group_name_H-M   'P 1'
#
loop_
_entity.id
_entity.type
_entity.pdbx_description
1 polymer ?
#
loop_
_entity_poly.entity_id
_entity_poly.type
_entity_poly.pdbx_seq_one_letter_code
_entity_poly.pdbx_strand_id
1 'polypeptide(L)'
;MEERFDSIDPSRRSSIMKDMEFALDFAPSPPPLHLPSLDSAKELPTIKTNEILVEKLLSSLREIDKVVETKVQIIESLDITIQIVSYKIYEATHEFKVKIGEMKDERNRLLVSIENRSELSLILHDLDQKILELEKELDSKIKVQSENLKQELQQQAELIIFQLDEDIAIMHARLKDLKDELEVKKGTMYRVQMVIINEKYAPILEELEKHLLNYEKLQLTGWRVEQSEVKLSEILEEQGLKFTPSGALLTRTGSLITFQEAQEKGYFKEISVSLDKIFEFFKERDRQRERLEQVAIPDSAGYSEGSTIESKMSSEDVKYLKQYVGKPLTLALAEITAKQPRDPIHYLGHYLFKYRYNQELEEEQKQEIDELTQERKLLAQERWKKFVEEEARNAVLDMILRAEQIAYENELKRIEQEQMLAEEEEEGAENQYASDLIEEARDKFE
;
A
#
# COMPACT_ATOMS: atom_id res chain seq x y z
N MET A 1 -9.59 -8.56 45.49
CA MET A 1 -9.25 -7.33 44.74
C MET A 1 -10.46 -7.01 43.87
N GLU A 2 -11.64 -6.87 44.48
CA GLU A 2 -12.16 -5.64 45.10
C GLU A 2 -12.39 -4.53 44.08
N GLU A 3 -13.56 -4.65 43.46
CA GLU A 3 -14.43 -3.58 43.00
C GLU A 3 -14.53 -2.45 44.05
N ARG A 4 -14.33 -1.21 43.62
CA ARG A 4 -14.80 0.02 44.28
C ARG A 4 -14.50 1.20 43.36
N PHE A 5 -15.52 1.73 42.70
CA PHE A 5 -15.64 3.18 42.48
C PHE A 5 -17.13 3.50 42.27
N ASP A 6 -17.77 3.75 43.41
CA ASP A 6 -19.11 4.30 43.55
C ASP A 6 -19.15 5.79 43.16
N SER A 7 -20.27 6.15 42.53
CA SER A 7 -21.16 7.27 42.90
C SER A 7 -20.56 8.68 43.04
N ILE A 8 -20.80 9.50 42.01
CA ILE A 8 -20.74 10.96 42.12
C ILE A 8 -22.18 11.51 42.11
N ASP A 9 -22.54 12.14 43.22
CA ASP A 9 -23.81 12.78 43.56
C ASP A 9 -24.11 14.02 42.67
N PRO A 10 -25.27 14.12 42.00
CA PRO A 10 -25.62 15.26 41.14
C PRO A 10 -26.01 16.55 41.90
N SER A 11 -26.03 16.56 43.24
CA SER A 11 -26.72 17.62 44.00
C SER A 11 -25.86 18.85 44.34
N ARG A 12 -24.65 19.01 43.79
CA ARG A 12 -23.72 20.12 44.12
C ARG A 12 -23.55 21.22 43.07
N ARG A 13 -24.34 21.24 41.99
CA ARG A 13 -24.24 22.28 40.94
C ARG A 13 -25.12 23.52 41.11
N SER A 14 -25.85 23.67 42.22
CA SER A 14 -26.87 24.73 42.40
C SER A 14 -26.56 25.77 43.50
N SER A 15 -25.30 26.02 43.87
CA SER A 15 -25.00 26.94 44.99
C SER A 15 -23.77 27.83 44.81
N ILE A 16 -23.47 28.26 43.58
CA ILE A 16 -22.44 29.30 43.29
C ILE A 16 -22.95 30.30 42.22
N MET A 17 -24.25 30.57 42.17
CA MET A 17 -24.83 31.58 41.24
C MET A 17 -25.88 32.48 41.90
N LYS A 18 -25.75 32.79 43.20
CA LYS A 18 -26.67 33.73 43.88
C LYS A 18 -26.04 34.91 44.62
N ASP A 19 -24.71 35.08 44.60
CA ASP A 19 -24.05 36.17 45.34
C ASP A 19 -23.30 37.19 44.44
N MET A 20 -23.72 37.37 43.17
CA MET A 20 -23.13 38.38 42.27
C MET A 20 -24.12 39.42 41.71
N GLU A 21 -25.30 39.58 42.31
CA GLU A 21 -26.20 40.70 42.06
C GLU A 21 -26.26 41.59 43.31
N PHE A 22 -25.31 42.51 43.51
CA PHE A 22 -25.50 43.78 44.24
C PHE A 22 -24.17 44.57 44.28
N ALA A 23 -23.83 45.23 43.15
CA ALA A 23 -22.85 46.33 43.12
C ALA A 23 -22.94 47.10 41.79
N LEU A 24 -24.12 47.67 41.51
CA LEU A 24 -24.28 48.73 40.51
C LEU A 24 -24.51 50.03 41.27
N ASP A 25 -23.44 50.76 41.58
CA ASP A 25 -23.52 52.20 41.82
C ASP A 25 -22.14 52.86 41.76
N PHE A 26 -22.06 53.92 40.96
CA PHE A 26 -20.97 54.90 40.80
C PHE A 26 -19.62 54.44 40.22
N ALA A 27 -19.54 54.41 38.88
CA ALA A 27 -18.28 54.65 38.16
C ALA A 27 -18.33 56.02 37.46
N PRO A 28 -17.31 56.88 37.61
CA PRO A 28 -17.26 58.19 36.96
C PRO A 28 -17.10 58.05 35.45
N SER A 29 -17.81 58.91 34.70
CA SER A 29 -17.77 58.97 33.23
C SER A 29 -16.34 59.10 32.69
N PRO A 30 -15.93 58.28 31.70
CA PRO A 30 -14.63 58.44 31.08
C PRO A 30 -14.55 59.77 30.30
N PRO A 31 -13.39 60.44 30.28
CA PRO A 31 -13.22 61.70 29.54
C PRO A 31 -13.40 61.46 28.04
N PRO A 32 -13.91 62.47 27.30
CA PRO A 32 -14.15 62.36 25.88
C PRO A 32 -12.82 62.10 25.14
N LEU A 33 -12.73 60.92 24.52
CA LEU A 33 -11.65 60.57 23.61
C LEU A 33 -11.73 61.50 22.40
N HIS A 34 -10.77 62.41 22.30
CA HIS A 34 -10.52 63.16 21.08
C HIS A 34 -10.19 62.19 19.94
N LEU A 35 -11.14 61.97 19.05
CA LEU A 35 -10.92 61.32 17.77
C LEU A 35 -9.90 62.16 16.97
N PRO A 36 -8.75 61.60 16.57
CA PRO A 36 -7.86 62.27 15.64
C PRO A 36 -8.59 62.51 14.32
N SER A 37 -8.52 63.75 13.84
CA SER A 37 -9.04 64.15 12.53
C SER A 37 -8.52 63.23 11.42
N LEU A 38 -9.47 62.75 10.63
CA LEU A 38 -9.37 61.72 9.59
C LEU A 38 -8.92 62.32 8.25
N ASP A 39 -7.97 63.26 8.25
CA ASP A 39 -7.57 64.03 7.05
C ASP A 39 -6.10 63.81 6.61
N SER A 40 -5.57 62.59 6.81
CA SER A 40 -4.29 62.20 6.19
C SER A 40 -4.44 60.90 5.40
N ALA A 41 -5.18 60.98 4.29
CA ALA A 41 -5.38 59.91 3.32
C ALA A 41 -4.16 59.73 2.38
N LYS A 42 -2.97 59.58 2.94
CA LYS A 42 -1.76 59.23 2.18
C LYS A 42 -0.94 58.22 2.96
N GLU A 43 -1.38 56.96 2.96
CA GLU A 43 -0.56 55.76 3.13
C GLU A 43 -1.47 54.51 3.14
N LEU A 44 -1.83 54.00 1.96
CA LEU A 44 -2.47 52.69 1.79
C LEU A 44 -1.82 51.75 0.71
N PRO A 45 -0.57 51.93 0.23
CA PRO A 45 0.02 50.99 -0.73
C PRO A 45 0.46 49.65 -0.10
N THR A 46 0.75 49.59 1.21
CA THR A 46 1.29 48.40 1.89
C THR A 46 0.28 47.27 2.11
N ILE A 47 -1.03 47.55 2.13
CA ILE A 47 -2.04 46.52 2.38
C ILE A 47 -2.24 45.61 1.14
N LYS A 48 -2.10 46.16 -0.07
CA LYS A 48 -2.32 45.40 -1.32
C LYS A 48 -1.19 44.41 -1.62
N THR A 49 0.05 44.74 -1.28
CA THR A 49 1.21 43.86 -1.53
C THR A 49 1.15 42.56 -0.73
N ASN A 50 0.63 42.60 0.51
CA ASN A 50 0.60 41.43 1.38
C ASN A 50 -0.57 40.48 1.04
N GLU A 51 -1.66 40.99 0.47
CA GLU A 51 -2.74 40.12 -0.04
C GLU A 51 -2.29 39.30 -1.25
N ILE A 52 -1.48 39.88 -2.13
CA ILE A 52 -0.89 39.17 -3.27
C ILE A 52 0.01 38.01 -2.81
N LEU A 53 0.77 38.19 -1.71
CA LEU A 53 1.63 37.14 -1.18
C LEU A 53 0.82 35.96 -0.62
N VAL A 54 -0.23 36.24 0.16
CA VAL A 54 -1.13 35.21 0.73
C VAL A 54 -1.82 34.42 -0.40
N GLU A 55 -2.36 35.09 -1.41
CA GLU A 55 -2.98 34.43 -2.56
C GLU A 55 -1.99 33.59 -3.36
N LYS A 56 -0.75 34.07 -3.51
CA LYS A 56 0.33 33.30 -4.15
C LYS A 56 0.65 32.02 -3.37
N LEU A 57 0.78 32.10 -2.05
CA LEU A 57 1.00 30.93 -1.19
C LEU A 57 -0.16 29.93 -1.27
N LEU A 58 -1.40 30.41 -1.26
CA LEU A 58 -2.59 29.57 -1.41
C LEU A 58 -2.63 28.86 -2.77
N SER A 59 -2.36 29.56 -3.87
CA SER A 59 -2.24 28.92 -5.19
C SER A 59 -1.18 27.83 -5.18
N SER A 60 -0.01 28.15 -4.61
CA SER A 60 1.12 27.25 -4.48
C SER A 60 0.82 26.01 -3.63
N LEU A 61 -0.02 26.13 -2.61
CA LEU A 61 -0.49 25.02 -1.77
C LEU A 61 -1.50 24.14 -2.50
N ARG A 62 -2.47 24.74 -3.20
CA ARG A 62 -3.46 24.00 -4.01
C ARG A 62 -2.80 23.22 -5.15
N GLU A 63 -1.74 23.76 -5.73
CA GLU A 63 -0.94 23.06 -6.73
C GLU A 63 -0.27 21.81 -6.13
N ILE A 64 0.32 21.90 -4.94
CA ILE A 64 0.89 20.73 -4.25
C ILE A 64 -0.20 19.73 -3.88
N ASP A 65 -1.30 20.18 -3.29
CA ASP A 65 -2.43 19.34 -2.89
C ASP A 65 -2.89 18.46 -4.06
N LYS A 66 -3.08 19.08 -5.23
CA LYS A 66 -3.45 18.38 -6.45
C LYS A 66 -2.39 17.38 -6.93
N VAL A 67 -1.10 17.71 -6.78
CA VAL A 67 0.00 16.80 -7.14
C VAL A 67 0.02 15.60 -6.20
N VAL A 68 -0.12 15.81 -4.89
CA VAL A 68 -0.19 14.76 -3.87
C VAL A 68 -1.40 13.87 -4.14
N GLU A 69 -2.58 14.45 -4.35
CA GLU A 69 -3.81 13.71 -4.67
C GLU A 69 -3.64 12.83 -5.92
N THR A 70 -3.03 13.38 -6.98
CA THR A 70 -2.76 12.62 -8.21
C THR A 70 -1.80 11.45 -7.96
N LYS A 71 -0.74 11.67 -7.18
CA LYS A 71 0.22 10.61 -6.82
C LYS A 71 -0.41 9.54 -5.92
N VAL A 72 -1.29 9.92 -4.99
CA VAL A 72 -2.05 8.96 -4.18
C VAL A 72 -2.94 8.07 -5.07
N GLN A 73 -3.64 8.65 -6.05
CA GLN A 73 -4.42 7.89 -7.02
C GLN A 73 -3.55 6.93 -7.85
N ILE A 74 -2.32 7.32 -8.19
CA ILE A 74 -1.36 6.46 -8.89
C ILE A 74 -0.94 5.29 -7.99
N ILE A 75 -0.67 5.52 -6.71
CA ILE A 75 -0.33 4.44 -5.76
C ILE A 75 -1.49 3.47 -5.61
N GLU A 76 -2.72 3.97 -5.45
CA GLU A 76 -3.92 3.13 -5.40
C GLU A 76 -4.01 2.21 -6.63
N SER A 77 -3.81 2.81 -7.79
CA SER A 77 -3.82 2.12 -9.07
C SER A 77 -2.71 1.06 -9.17
N LEU A 78 -1.51 1.35 -8.66
CA LEU A 78 -0.39 0.41 -8.62
C LEU A 78 -0.65 -0.74 -7.66
N ASP A 79 -1.18 -0.48 -6.46
CA ASP A 79 -1.51 -1.51 -5.47
C ASP A 79 -2.53 -2.51 -6.03
N ILE A 80 -3.60 -1.99 -6.66
CA ILE A 80 -4.60 -2.82 -7.37
C ILE A 80 -3.92 -3.68 -8.45
N THR A 81 -3.00 -3.10 -9.22
CA THR A 81 -2.28 -3.84 -10.27
C THR A 81 -1.41 -4.95 -9.69
N ILE A 82 -0.68 -4.68 -8.62
CA ILE A 82 0.17 -5.66 -7.92
C ILE A 82 -0.69 -6.80 -7.38
N GLN A 83 -1.88 -6.52 -6.85
CA GLN A 83 -2.83 -7.54 -6.40
C GLN A 83 -3.31 -8.41 -7.57
N ILE A 84 -3.70 -7.81 -8.70
CA ILE A 84 -4.11 -8.56 -9.91
C ILE A 84 -2.97 -9.45 -10.42
N VAL A 85 -1.73 -8.93 -10.50
CA VAL A 85 -0.56 -9.71 -10.92
C VAL A 85 -0.29 -10.86 -9.95
N SER A 86 -0.41 -10.61 -8.64
CA SER A 86 -0.24 -11.65 -7.62
C SER A 86 -1.30 -12.75 -7.75
N TYR A 87 -2.54 -12.39 -8.06
CA TYR A 87 -3.61 -13.36 -8.32
C TYR A 87 -3.35 -14.19 -9.59
N LYS A 88 -2.88 -13.56 -10.68
CA LYS A 88 -2.46 -14.29 -11.90
C LYS A 88 -1.33 -15.28 -11.63
N ILE A 89 -0.35 -14.91 -10.80
CA ILE A 89 0.72 -15.82 -10.36
C ILE A 89 0.11 -17.01 -9.64
N TYR A 90 -0.81 -16.76 -8.71
CA TYR A 90 -1.47 -17.81 -7.94
C TYR A 90 -2.27 -18.76 -8.84
N GLU A 91 -3.09 -18.24 -9.76
CA GLU A 91 -3.90 -19.04 -10.67
C GLU A 91 -3.03 -19.94 -11.57
N ALA A 92 -1.98 -19.37 -12.17
CA ALA A 92 -1.02 -20.15 -12.95
C ALA A 92 -0.36 -21.24 -12.08
N THR A 93 0.07 -20.89 -10.87
CA THR A 93 0.67 -21.85 -9.93
C THR A 93 -0.28 -22.99 -9.59
N HIS A 94 -1.55 -22.68 -9.36
CA HIS A 94 -2.59 -23.63 -9.03
C HIS A 94 -2.86 -24.58 -10.21
N GLU A 95 -3.04 -24.07 -11.42
CA GLU A 95 -3.28 -24.88 -12.63
C GLU A 95 -2.17 -25.93 -12.85
N PHE A 96 -0.91 -25.51 -12.75
CA PHE A 96 0.21 -26.44 -12.89
C PHE A 96 0.28 -27.46 -11.75
N LYS A 97 0.00 -27.04 -10.51
CA LYS A 97 -0.05 -27.96 -9.36
C LYS A 97 -1.11 -29.05 -9.55
N VAL A 98 -2.30 -28.69 -10.05
CA VAL A 98 -3.37 -29.65 -10.34
C VAL A 98 -2.90 -30.66 -11.40
N LYS A 99 -2.36 -30.20 -12.53
CA LYS A 99 -1.85 -31.08 -13.59
C LYS A 99 -0.74 -32.01 -13.10
N ILE A 100 0.20 -31.50 -12.30
CA ILE A 100 1.26 -32.31 -11.69
C ILE A 100 0.67 -33.35 -10.73
N GLY A 101 -0.35 -32.98 -9.95
CA GLY A 101 -1.08 -33.88 -9.06
C GLY A 101 -1.74 -35.04 -9.83
N GLU A 102 -2.50 -34.73 -10.87
CA GLU A 102 -3.17 -35.74 -11.72
C GLU A 102 -2.16 -36.73 -12.33
N MET A 103 -1.02 -36.22 -12.82
CA MET A 103 0.07 -37.03 -13.36
C MET A 103 0.72 -37.92 -12.29
N LYS A 104 0.91 -37.41 -11.07
CA LYS A 104 1.42 -38.19 -9.93
C LYS A 104 0.42 -39.27 -9.51
N ASP A 105 -0.88 -38.98 -9.55
CA ASP A 105 -1.93 -39.96 -9.24
C ASP A 105 -2.04 -41.04 -10.31
N GLU A 106 -1.89 -40.70 -11.60
CA GLU A 106 -1.80 -41.67 -12.70
C GLU A 106 -0.58 -42.58 -12.54
N ARG A 107 0.59 -42.00 -12.26
CA ARG A 107 1.82 -42.75 -11.94
C ARG A 107 1.60 -43.73 -10.78
N ASN A 108 0.99 -43.28 -9.68
CA ASN A 108 0.72 -44.11 -8.51
C ASN A 108 -0.30 -45.22 -8.80
N ARG A 109 -1.32 -44.95 -9.63
CA ARG A 109 -2.28 -45.97 -10.08
C ARG A 109 -1.59 -47.06 -10.91
N LEU A 110 -0.72 -46.69 -11.84
CA LEU A 110 0.02 -47.64 -12.67
C LEU A 110 0.99 -48.50 -11.85
N LEU A 111 1.64 -47.93 -10.83
CA LEU A 111 2.48 -48.66 -9.89
C LEU A 111 1.74 -49.80 -9.17
N VAL A 112 0.45 -49.63 -8.90
CA VAL A 112 -0.38 -50.64 -8.22
C VAL A 112 -0.98 -51.66 -9.20
N SER A 113 -1.22 -51.28 -10.46
CA SER A 113 -2.05 -52.07 -11.39
C SER A 113 -1.29 -53.05 -12.30
N ILE A 114 0.00 -52.89 -12.57
CA ILE A 114 0.69 -53.64 -13.65
C ILE A 114 1.62 -54.71 -13.07
N GLU A 115 1.36 -55.99 -13.42
CA GLU A 115 2.22 -57.13 -13.05
C GLU A 115 3.49 -57.24 -13.93
N ASN A 116 3.46 -56.72 -15.17
CA ASN A 116 4.59 -56.72 -16.10
C ASN A 116 5.59 -55.59 -15.80
N ARG A 117 6.71 -55.94 -15.15
CA ARG A 117 7.71 -54.98 -14.66
C ARG A 117 8.45 -54.19 -15.75
N SER A 118 8.63 -54.74 -16.96
CA SER A 118 9.46 -54.10 -18.00
C SER A 118 8.74 -52.97 -18.74
N GLU A 119 7.47 -53.15 -19.10
CA GLU A 119 6.65 -52.13 -19.76
C GLU A 119 6.28 -51.01 -18.77
N LEU A 120 6.00 -51.36 -17.52
CA LEU A 120 5.73 -50.41 -16.45
C LEU A 120 6.90 -49.44 -16.23
N SER A 121 8.14 -49.93 -16.28
CA SER A 121 9.32 -49.09 -16.07
C SER A 121 9.47 -47.99 -17.14
N LEU A 122 9.09 -48.27 -18.38
CA LEU A 122 9.14 -47.29 -19.47
C LEU A 122 8.07 -46.22 -19.28
N ILE A 123 6.82 -46.62 -18.98
CA ILE A 123 5.71 -45.70 -18.77
C ILE A 123 5.96 -44.78 -17.57
N LEU A 124 6.48 -45.34 -16.46
CA LEU A 124 6.82 -44.54 -15.29
C LEU A 124 7.93 -43.52 -15.56
N HIS A 125 8.93 -43.91 -16.36
CA HIS A 125 9.99 -42.98 -16.76
C HIS A 125 9.44 -41.81 -17.58
N ASP A 126 8.54 -42.08 -18.53
CA ASP A 126 7.91 -41.06 -19.35
C ASP A 126 7.02 -40.11 -18.52
N LEU A 127 6.28 -40.64 -17.53
CA LEU A 127 5.50 -39.83 -16.59
C LEU A 127 6.40 -38.96 -15.70
N ASP A 128 7.50 -39.51 -15.18
CA ASP A 128 8.46 -38.77 -14.35
C ASP A 128 9.15 -37.65 -15.16
N GLN A 129 9.49 -37.90 -16.44
CA GLN A 129 9.99 -36.86 -17.35
C GLN A 129 8.95 -35.76 -17.59
N LYS A 130 7.70 -36.14 -17.86
CA LYS A 130 6.64 -35.17 -18.13
C LYS A 130 6.29 -34.32 -16.89
N ILE A 131 6.35 -34.91 -15.69
CA ILE A 131 6.23 -34.16 -14.42
C ILE A 131 7.37 -33.15 -14.30
N LEU A 132 8.62 -33.57 -14.55
CA LEU A 132 9.79 -32.70 -14.48
C LEU A 132 9.72 -31.55 -15.49
N GLU A 133 9.26 -31.82 -16.71
CA GLU A 133 9.04 -30.79 -17.75
C GLU A 133 8.00 -29.77 -17.33
N LEU A 134 6.87 -30.21 -16.75
CA LEU A 134 5.83 -29.32 -16.23
C LEU A 134 6.32 -28.47 -15.05
N GLU A 135 7.09 -29.06 -14.13
CA GLU A 135 7.71 -28.34 -13.00
C GLU A 135 8.68 -27.26 -13.51
N LYS A 136 9.50 -27.57 -14.51
CA LYS A 136 10.42 -26.61 -15.14
C LYS A 136 9.68 -25.51 -15.91
N GLU A 137 8.60 -25.85 -16.61
CA GLU A 137 7.76 -24.88 -17.33
C GLU A 137 7.12 -23.91 -16.34
N LEU A 138 6.57 -24.43 -15.24
CA LEU A 138 6.01 -23.64 -14.14
C LEU A 138 7.03 -22.64 -13.59
N ASP A 139 8.22 -23.13 -13.22
CA ASP A 139 9.29 -22.29 -12.69
C ASP A 139 9.68 -21.19 -13.68
N SER A 140 9.77 -21.52 -14.97
CA SER A 140 10.12 -20.55 -16.01
C SER A 140 9.04 -19.47 -16.19
N LYS A 141 7.75 -19.85 -16.19
CA LYS A 141 6.63 -18.92 -16.33
C LYS A 141 6.49 -18.00 -15.13
N ILE A 142 6.55 -18.55 -13.90
CA ILE A 142 6.46 -17.75 -12.67
C ILE A 142 7.65 -16.80 -12.58
N LYS A 143 8.87 -17.32 -12.73
CA LYS A 143 10.09 -16.57 -12.44
C LYS A 143 10.39 -15.49 -13.46
N VAL A 144 10.19 -15.76 -14.75
CA VAL A 144 10.65 -14.85 -15.81
C VAL A 144 9.65 -13.73 -16.10
N GLN A 145 8.34 -14.01 -16.06
CA GLN A 145 7.35 -13.04 -16.49
C GLN A 145 6.68 -12.32 -15.33
N SER A 146 6.23 -13.07 -14.33
CA SER A 146 5.36 -12.50 -13.32
C SER A 146 6.11 -11.94 -12.11
N GLU A 147 7.17 -12.62 -11.66
CA GLU A 147 7.97 -12.12 -10.53
C GLU A 147 8.76 -10.86 -10.89
N ASN A 148 9.32 -10.81 -12.11
CA ASN A 148 10.01 -9.62 -12.61
C ASN A 148 9.06 -8.42 -12.73
N LEU A 149 7.87 -8.62 -13.30
CA LEU A 149 6.86 -7.56 -13.41
C LEU A 149 6.40 -7.07 -12.04
N LYS A 150 6.17 -7.99 -11.10
CA LYS A 150 5.81 -7.65 -9.71
C LYS A 150 6.90 -6.83 -9.04
N GLN A 151 8.16 -7.23 -9.17
CA GLN A 151 9.30 -6.48 -8.62
C GLN A 151 9.43 -5.09 -9.23
N GLU A 152 9.27 -4.97 -10.55
CA GLU A 152 9.31 -3.68 -11.25
C GLU A 152 8.19 -2.74 -10.76
N LEU A 153 6.95 -3.25 -10.67
CA LEU A 153 5.81 -2.47 -10.15
C LEU A 153 6.03 -2.06 -8.69
N GLN A 154 6.62 -2.93 -7.87
CA GLN A 154 6.94 -2.62 -6.48
C GLN A 154 8.00 -1.52 -6.38
N GLN A 155 9.09 -1.60 -7.15
CA GLN A 155 10.11 -0.55 -7.20
C GLN A 155 9.53 0.79 -7.66
N GLN A 156 8.62 0.78 -8.64
CA GLN A 156 7.90 1.97 -9.09
C GLN A 156 7.03 2.58 -7.98
N ALA A 157 6.31 1.75 -7.22
CA ALA A 157 5.52 2.21 -6.08
C ALA A 157 6.40 2.84 -4.98
N GLU A 158 7.51 2.20 -4.63
CA GLU A 158 8.48 2.72 -3.64
C GLU A 158 9.04 4.09 -4.03
N LEU A 159 9.34 4.29 -5.32
CA LEU A 159 9.80 5.60 -5.82
C LEU A 159 8.74 6.69 -5.69
N ILE A 160 7.46 6.37 -5.97
CA ILE A 160 6.37 7.35 -5.85
C ILE A 160 6.10 7.68 -4.38
N ILE A 161 6.15 6.68 -3.50
CA ILE A 161 6.03 6.85 -2.05
C ILE A 161 7.07 7.84 -1.55
N PHE A 162 8.33 7.67 -1.93
CA PHE A 162 9.40 8.59 -1.54
C PHE A 162 9.12 10.03 -1.97
N GLN A 163 8.61 10.22 -3.19
CA GLN A 163 8.25 11.56 -3.68
C GLN A 163 7.03 12.17 -2.98
N LEU A 164 6.09 11.34 -2.54
CA LEU A 164 4.95 11.80 -1.76
C LEU A 164 5.37 12.29 -0.38
N ASP A 165 6.30 11.58 0.27
CA ASP A 165 6.86 12.00 1.55
C ASP A 165 7.53 13.39 1.43
N GLU A 166 8.27 13.62 0.34
CA GLU A 166 8.86 14.93 0.04
C GLU A 166 7.78 16.01 -0.21
N ASP A 167 6.77 15.72 -1.03
CA ASP A 167 5.70 16.68 -1.34
C ASP A 167 4.89 17.05 -0.09
N ILE A 168 4.57 16.09 0.79
CA ILE A 168 3.92 16.34 2.08
C ILE A 168 4.79 17.25 2.95
N ALA A 169 6.10 17.00 3.03
CA ALA A 169 7.00 17.85 3.80
C ALA A 169 7.01 19.29 3.28
N ILE A 170 7.02 19.48 1.95
CA ILE A 170 6.90 20.80 1.31
C ILE A 170 5.54 21.42 1.64
N MET A 171 4.46 20.63 1.63
CA MET A 171 3.12 21.09 1.97
C MET A 171 3.03 21.60 3.42
N HIS A 172 3.58 20.85 4.38
CA HIS A 172 3.70 21.29 5.77
C HIS A 172 4.43 22.61 5.91
N ALA A 173 5.59 22.73 5.25
CA ALA A 173 6.39 23.95 5.30
C ALA A 173 5.62 25.15 4.75
N ARG A 174 4.98 25.01 3.59
CA ARG A 174 4.19 26.09 2.99
C ARG A 174 2.94 26.45 3.77
N LEU A 175 2.26 25.46 4.36
CA LEU A 175 1.09 25.70 5.21
C LEU A 175 1.48 26.46 6.47
N LYS A 176 2.64 26.13 7.05
CA LYS A 176 3.21 26.88 8.17
C LYS A 176 3.54 28.31 7.78
N ASP A 177 4.24 28.52 6.66
CA ASP A 177 4.58 29.87 6.17
C ASP A 177 3.32 30.72 5.95
N LEU A 178 2.26 30.13 5.40
CA LEU A 178 0.97 30.79 5.21
C LEU A 178 0.32 31.19 6.54
N LYS A 179 0.36 30.32 7.55
CA LYS A 179 -0.17 30.62 8.90
C LYS A 179 0.60 31.77 9.55
N ASP A 180 1.93 31.72 9.48
CA ASP A 180 2.81 32.74 10.05
C ASP A 180 2.54 34.11 9.37
N GLU A 181 2.41 34.14 8.04
CA GLU A 181 2.10 35.36 7.28
C GLU A 181 0.69 35.91 7.62
N LEU A 182 -0.30 35.03 7.77
CA LEU A 182 -1.64 35.43 8.20
C LEU A 182 -1.67 35.99 9.63
N GLU A 183 -0.88 35.44 10.54
CA GLU A 183 -0.80 35.92 11.92
C GLU A 183 -0.12 37.29 12.01
N VAL A 184 0.98 37.49 11.26
CA VAL A 184 1.61 38.80 11.10
C VAL A 184 0.60 39.82 10.56
N LYS A 185 -0.20 39.44 9.57
CA LYS A 185 -1.24 40.31 8.99
C LYS A 185 -2.32 40.67 10.02
N LYS A 186 -2.80 39.71 10.81
CA LYS A 186 -3.78 39.97 11.89
C LYS A 186 -3.24 40.96 12.91
N GLY A 187 -1.96 40.85 13.28
CA GLY A 187 -1.31 41.76 14.22
C GLY A 187 -1.27 43.22 13.77
N THR A 188 -1.35 43.49 12.46
CA THR A 188 -1.28 44.85 11.88
C THR A 188 -2.64 45.45 11.50
N MET A 189 -3.73 44.66 11.57
CA MET A 189 -5.04 45.06 11.07
C MET A 189 -6.03 45.47 12.16
N TYR A 190 -7.00 46.32 11.77
CA TYR A 190 -8.14 46.64 12.62
C TYR A 190 -9.03 45.40 12.84
N ARG A 191 -9.72 45.35 13.99
CA ARG A 191 -10.62 44.23 14.36
C ARG A 191 -11.62 43.85 13.25
N VAL A 192 -12.20 44.82 12.55
CA VAL A 192 -13.17 44.56 11.46
C VAL A 192 -12.50 43.87 10.28
N GLN A 193 -11.26 44.23 9.94
CA GLN A 193 -10.51 43.61 8.85
C GLN A 193 -10.05 42.18 9.21
N MET A 194 -9.73 41.93 10.48
CA MET A 194 -9.42 40.57 10.95
C MET A 194 -10.59 39.60 10.76
N VAL A 195 -11.82 40.03 11.02
CA VAL A 195 -13.02 39.18 10.82
C VAL A 195 -13.13 38.77 9.36
N ILE A 196 -12.99 39.73 8.43
CA ILE A 196 -13.09 39.47 6.98
C ILE A 196 -12.00 38.50 6.51
N ILE A 197 -10.77 38.64 7.01
CA ILE A 197 -9.66 37.74 6.66
C ILE A 197 -9.91 36.33 7.21
N ASN A 198 -10.37 36.23 8.46
CA ASN A 198 -10.68 34.92 9.04
C ASN A 198 -11.82 34.23 8.27
N GLU A 199 -12.90 34.94 7.97
CA GLU A 199 -14.00 34.38 7.16
C GLU A 199 -13.55 33.92 5.77
N LYS A 200 -12.61 34.64 5.15
CA LYS A 200 -12.10 34.30 3.81
C LYS A 200 -11.15 33.09 3.81
N TYR A 201 -10.21 33.02 4.75
CA TYR A 201 -9.10 32.05 4.67
C TYR A 201 -9.20 30.87 5.64
N ALA A 202 -9.92 31.00 6.76
CA ALA A 202 -10.09 29.90 7.72
C ALA A 202 -10.65 28.61 7.08
N PRO A 203 -11.74 28.63 6.27
CA PRO A 203 -12.27 27.39 5.71
C PRO A 203 -11.29 26.69 4.77
N ILE A 204 -10.48 27.46 4.03
CA ILE A 204 -9.47 26.92 3.11
C ILE A 204 -8.31 26.27 3.90
N LEU A 205 -7.90 26.89 5.01
CA LEU A 205 -6.87 26.33 5.88
C LEU A 205 -7.35 25.04 6.56
N GLU A 206 -8.59 25.02 7.06
CA GLU A 206 -9.18 23.82 7.67
C GLU A 206 -9.29 22.66 6.66
N GLU A 207 -9.63 22.96 5.40
CA GLU A 207 -9.67 21.97 4.32
C GLU A 207 -8.27 21.39 4.03
N LEU A 208 -7.25 22.25 3.86
CA LEU A 208 -5.88 21.81 3.60
C LEU A 208 -5.28 21.04 4.78
N GLU A 209 -5.56 21.46 6.02
CA GLU A 209 -5.14 20.74 7.23
C GLU A 209 -5.77 19.35 7.29
N LYS A 210 -7.04 19.23 6.91
CA LYS A 210 -7.73 17.94 6.86
C LYS A 210 -7.13 17.02 5.79
N HIS A 211 -6.79 17.55 4.62
CA HIS A 211 -6.08 16.78 3.58
C HIS A 211 -4.72 16.29 4.09
N LEU A 212 -3.95 17.18 4.69
CA LEU A 212 -2.64 16.88 5.23
C LEU A 212 -2.69 15.80 6.32
N LEU A 213 -3.64 15.90 7.25
CA LEU A 213 -3.87 14.87 8.27
C LEU A 213 -4.24 13.51 7.65
N ASN A 214 -5.02 13.51 6.57
CA ASN A 214 -5.34 12.29 5.84
C ASN A 214 -4.09 11.69 5.17
N TYR A 215 -3.23 12.53 4.57
CA TYR A 215 -1.97 12.10 3.98
C TYR A 215 -0.98 11.57 5.03
N GLU A 216 -0.87 12.20 6.20
CA GLU A 216 -0.09 11.67 7.33
C GLU A 216 -0.61 10.31 7.80
N LYS A 217 -1.94 10.14 7.88
CA LYS A 217 -2.54 8.85 8.21
C LYS A 217 -2.14 7.78 7.17
N LEU A 218 -2.20 8.11 5.88
CA LEU A 218 -1.78 7.21 4.81
C LEU A 218 -0.28 6.90 4.89
N GLN A 219 0.56 7.88 5.20
CA GLN A 219 2.00 7.69 5.38
C GLN A 219 2.28 6.68 6.51
N LEU A 220 1.58 6.81 7.65
CA LEU A 220 1.70 5.89 8.80
C LEU A 220 1.22 4.46 8.48
N THR A 221 0.24 4.30 7.58
CA THR A 221 -0.19 2.97 7.11
C THR A 221 0.67 2.42 5.98
N GLY A 222 1.76 3.11 5.62
CA GLY A 222 2.67 2.72 4.55
C GLY A 222 2.06 2.90 3.16
N TRP A 223 1.24 3.95 2.99
CA TRP A 223 0.50 4.28 1.77
C TRP A 223 -0.46 3.17 1.30
N ARG A 224 -0.71 2.18 2.15
CA ARG A 224 -1.76 1.20 1.92
C ARG A 224 -3.09 1.90 2.05
N VAL A 225 -3.78 1.96 0.93
CA VAL A 225 -5.16 2.40 0.91
C VAL A 225 -5.95 1.30 1.58
N GLU A 226 -6.45 1.56 2.81
CA GLU A 226 -7.24 0.63 3.63
C GLU A 226 -8.46 0.04 2.87
N GLN A 227 -8.75 0.57 1.69
CA GLN A 227 -9.85 0.20 0.82
C GLN A 227 -9.42 -0.31 -0.55
N SER A 228 -8.16 -0.67 -0.81
CA SER A 228 -7.80 -1.18 -2.16
C SER A 228 -8.53 -2.49 -2.50
N GLU A 229 -8.69 -3.39 -1.52
CA GLU A 229 -9.50 -4.61 -1.67
C GLU A 229 -11.00 -4.30 -1.83
N VAL A 230 -11.50 -3.29 -1.11
CA VAL A 230 -12.90 -2.85 -1.20
C VAL A 230 -13.17 -2.20 -2.56
N LYS A 231 -12.30 -1.30 -3.02
CA LYS A 231 -12.35 -0.67 -4.35
C LYS A 231 -12.23 -1.71 -5.45
N LEU A 232 -11.32 -2.67 -5.31
CA LEU A 232 -11.22 -3.78 -6.26
C LEU A 232 -12.52 -4.58 -6.29
N SER A 233 -13.11 -4.86 -5.13
CA SER A 233 -14.40 -5.56 -5.02
C SER A 233 -15.54 -4.74 -5.63
N GLU A 234 -15.59 -3.42 -5.40
CA GLU A 234 -16.58 -2.50 -5.98
C GLU A 234 -16.44 -2.45 -7.51
N ILE A 235 -15.22 -2.27 -8.03
CA ILE A 235 -14.92 -2.28 -9.46
C ILE A 235 -15.35 -3.62 -10.09
N LEU A 236 -15.09 -4.74 -9.41
CA LEU A 236 -15.54 -6.05 -9.87
C LEU A 236 -17.05 -6.18 -9.82
N GLU A 237 -17.71 -5.69 -8.77
CA GLU A 237 -19.17 -5.73 -8.62
C GLU A 237 -19.89 -4.88 -9.67
N GLU A 238 -19.34 -3.72 -10.03
CA GLU A 238 -19.78 -2.89 -11.14
C GLU A 238 -19.75 -3.69 -12.46
N GLN A 239 -18.68 -4.46 -12.67
CA GLN A 239 -18.52 -5.38 -13.81
C GLN A 239 -19.32 -6.69 -13.65
N GLY A 240 -20.02 -6.87 -12.52
CA GLY A 240 -20.86 -8.03 -12.25
C GLY A 240 -20.11 -9.28 -11.80
N LEU A 241 -18.95 -9.09 -11.18
CA LEU A 241 -18.10 -10.11 -10.59
C LEU A 241 -17.99 -9.90 -9.07
N LYS A 242 -17.87 -10.99 -8.32
CA LYS A 242 -17.54 -10.97 -6.88
C LYS A 242 -16.45 -11.99 -6.59
N PHE A 243 -15.52 -11.68 -5.68
CA PHE A 243 -14.59 -12.70 -5.18
C PHE A 243 -15.31 -13.68 -4.26
N THR A 244 -15.02 -14.97 -4.41
CA THR A 244 -15.33 -15.98 -3.40
C THR A 244 -14.24 -16.02 -2.33
N PRO A 245 -14.52 -16.57 -1.14
CA PRO A 245 -13.49 -16.81 -0.12
C PRO A 245 -12.34 -17.71 -0.60
N SER A 246 -12.58 -18.51 -1.65
CA SER A 246 -11.57 -19.35 -2.30
C SER A 246 -10.75 -18.62 -3.38
N GLY A 247 -10.98 -17.31 -3.58
CA GLY A 247 -10.30 -16.49 -4.58
C GLY A 247 -10.90 -16.56 -5.99
N ALA A 248 -11.88 -17.43 -6.26
CA ALA A 248 -12.52 -17.54 -7.56
C ALA A 248 -13.46 -16.34 -7.85
N LEU A 249 -13.74 -16.08 -9.13
CA LEU A 249 -14.67 -15.03 -9.54
C LEU A 249 -16.07 -15.61 -9.71
N LEU A 250 -17.06 -15.00 -9.06
CA LEU A 250 -18.47 -15.33 -9.16
C LEU A 250 -19.19 -14.29 -10.01
N THR A 251 -19.85 -14.71 -11.07
CA THR A 251 -20.68 -13.81 -11.89
C THR A 251 -21.99 -13.45 -11.17
N ARG A 252 -22.69 -12.40 -11.64
CA ARG A 252 -24.08 -12.10 -11.22
C ARG A 252 -25.05 -13.28 -11.37
N THR A 253 -24.76 -14.22 -12.27
CA THR A 253 -25.57 -15.43 -12.47
C THR A 253 -25.23 -16.55 -11.49
N GLY A 254 -24.26 -16.34 -10.58
CA GLY A 254 -23.79 -17.35 -9.63
C GLY A 254 -22.83 -18.37 -10.24
N SER A 255 -22.31 -18.12 -11.43
CA SER A 255 -21.36 -19.03 -12.09
C SER A 255 -19.93 -18.71 -11.63
N LEU A 256 -19.20 -19.74 -11.21
CA LEU A 256 -17.77 -19.64 -10.97
C LEU A 256 -17.04 -19.58 -12.32
N ILE A 257 -16.21 -18.57 -12.50
CA ILE A 257 -15.37 -18.40 -13.68
C ILE A 257 -13.92 -18.15 -13.28
N THR A 258 -12.99 -18.59 -14.12
CA THR A 258 -11.55 -18.30 -13.96
C THR A 258 -11.25 -16.85 -14.36
N PHE A 259 -10.08 -16.33 -13.97
CA PHE A 259 -9.67 -14.99 -14.39
C PHE A 259 -9.54 -14.91 -15.91
N GLN A 260 -8.99 -15.97 -16.51
CA GLN A 260 -8.78 -16.05 -17.94
C GLN A 260 -10.11 -16.03 -18.70
N GLU A 261 -11.10 -16.80 -18.26
CA GLU A 261 -12.45 -16.75 -18.82
C GLU A 261 -13.08 -15.36 -18.67
N ALA A 262 -12.87 -14.71 -17.52
CA ALA A 262 -13.37 -13.36 -17.29
C ALA A 262 -12.69 -12.34 -18.23
N GLN A 263 -11.41 -12.52 -18.53
CA GLN A 263 -10.65 -11.69 -19.48
C GLN A 263 -11.10 -11.90 -20.92
N GLU A 264 -11.32 -13.14 -21.35
CA GLU A 264 -11.83 -13.48 -22.68
C GLU A 264 -13.25 -12.93 -22.90
N LYS A 265 -14.10 -12.98 -21.87
CA LYS A 265 -15.44 -12.38 -21.85
C LYS A 265 -15.41 -10.85 -21.78
N GLY A 266 -14.24 -10.26 -21.56
CA GLY A 266 -14.03 -8.82 -21.61
C GLY A 266 -14.46 -8.06 -20.35
N TYR A 267 -14.71 -8.74 -19.22
CA TYR A 267 -15.06 -8.09 -17.95
C TYR A 267 -13.95 -7.15 -17.44
N PHE A 268 -12.70 -7.38 -17.87
CA PHE A 268 -11.55 -6.55 -17.50
C PHE A 268 -11.18 -5.48 -18.55
N LYS A 269 -11.94 -5.32 -19.65
CA LYS A 269 -11.58 -4.35 -20.70
C LYS A 269 -11.61 -2.90 -20.22
N GLU A 270 -12.40 -2.60 -19.20
CA GLU A 270 -12.44 -1.28 -18.53
C GLU A 270 -11.53 -1.20 -17.30
N ILE A 271 -11.18 -2.35 -16.70
CA ILE A 271 -10.13 -2.48 -15.69
C ILE A 271 -8.77 -2.60 -16.39
N SER A 272 -8.58 -1.88 -17.49
CA SER A 272 -7.27 -1.32 -17.75
C SER A 272 -7.07 -0.27 -16.66
N VAL A 273 -6.56 -0.70 -15.50
CA VAL A 273 -5.73 0.17 -14.67
C VAL A 273 -4.90 0.93 -15.69
N SER A 274 -5.07 2.26 -15.79
CA SER A 274 -4.42 3.06 -16.83
C SER A 274 -2.92 3.05 -16.54
N LEU A 275 -2.27 1.93 -16.87
CA LEU A 275 -0.84 1.82 -16.95
C LEU A 275 -0.33 2.91 -17.87
N ASP A 276 -1.12 3.34 -18.87
CA ASP A 276 -0.83 4.51 -19.68
C ASP A 276 -0.70 5.81 -18.88
N LYS A 277 -1.53 6.05 -17.85
CA LYS A 277 -1.38 7.22 -16.96
C LYS A 277 -0.15 7.09 -16.06
N ILE A 278 0.14 5.88 -15.60
CA ILE A 278 1.34 5.56 -14.80
C ILE A 278 2.60 5.76 -15.66
N PHE A 279 2.61 5.21 -16.87
CA PHE A 279 3.71 5.33 -17.83
C PHE A 279 3.86 6.76 -18.38
N GLU A 280 2.77 7.50 -18.61
CA GLU A 280 2.86 8.92 -18.96
C GLU A 280 3.40 9.76 -17.80
N PHE A 281 3.04 9.45 -16.55
CA PHE A 281 3.65 10.08 -15.37
C PHE A 281 5.17 9.84 -15.35
N PHE A 282 5.62 8.61 -15.59
CA PHE A 282 7.05 8.30 -15.65
C PHE A 282 7.75 8.90 -16.88
N LYS A 283 7.12 8.93 -18.05
CA LYS A 283 7.66 9.60 -19.25
C LYS A 283 7.80 11.11 -19.04
N GLU A 284 6.81 11.76 -18.43
CA GLU A 284 6.87 13.19 -18.15
C GLU A 284 7.98 13.47 -17.13
N ARG A 285 8.17 12.60 -16.13
CA ARG A 285 9.30 12.66 -15.20
C ARG A 285 10.64 12.55 -15.91
N ASP A 286 10.81 11.56 -16.79
CA ASP A 286 12.08 11.37 -17.51
C ASP A 286 12.38 12.57 -18.42
N ARG A 287 11.36 13.17 -19.04
CA ARG A 287 11.49 14.46 -19.77
C ARG A 287 11.89 15.61 -18.84
N GLN A 288 11.34 15.69 -17.62
CA GLN A 288 11.72 16.75 -16.68
C GLN A 288 13.17 16.59 -16.18
N ARG A 289 13.62 15.35 -15.98
CA ARG A 289 15.01 15.04 -15.65
C ARG A 289 15.96 15.40 -16.79
N GLU A 290 15.63 15.02 -18.03
CA GLU A 290 16.38 15.40 -19.23
C GLU A 290 16.41 16.93 -19.44
N ARG A 291 15.31 17.64 -19.13
CA ARG A 291 15.26 19.11 -19.21
C ARG A 291 16.16 19.78 -18.17
N LEU A 292 16.27 19.24 -16.97
CA LEU A 292 17.18 19.74 -15.93
C LEU A 292 18.65 19.44 -16.28
N GLU A 293 18.91 18.32 -16.97
CA GLU A 293 20.24 17.94 -17.46
C GLU A 293 20.68 18.70 -18.72
N GLN A 294 19.75 19.26 -19.51
CA GLN A 294 20.03 20.03 -20.73
C GLN A 294 20.26 21.54 -20.51
N VAL A 295 20.18 22.06 -19.28
CA VAL A 295 20.54 23.46 -18.99
C VAL A 295 22.07 23.60 -18.87
N ALA A 296 22.68 23.82 -20.04
CA ALA A 296 23.95 24.48 -20.32
C ALA A 296 25.24 23.93 -19.66
N ILE A 297 25.95 23.08 -20.41
CA ILE A 297 27.43 23.11 -20.45
C ILE A 297 27.81 24.15 -21.51
N PRO A 298 28.41 25.30 -21.16
CA PRO A 298 29.01 26.18 -22.15
C PRO A 298 30.31 25.52 -22.63
N ASP A 299 30.30 25.07 -23.89
CA ASP A 299 31.51 24.84 -24.66
C ASP A 299 32.31 26.15 -24.75
N SER A 300 33.49 26.24 -24.12
CA SER A 300 34.58 27.08 -24.66
C SER A 300 35.92 26.91 -23.94
N ALA A 301 36.91 26.59 -24.79
CA ALA A 301 38.25 27.19 -24.86
C ALA A 301 39.32 26.94 -23.77
N GLY A 302 40.45 26.45 -24.27
CA GLY A 302 41.72 27.17 -24.09
C GLY A 302 42.64 26.62 -23.01
N TYR A 303 43.30 25.50 -23.30
CA TYR A 303 44.53 25.14 -22.60
C TYR A 303 45.58 26.25 -22.80
N SER A 304 45.82 27.03 -21.75
CA SER A 304 47.00 27.89 -21.63
C SER A 304 47.99 27.19 -20.73
N GLU A 305 49.11 26.75 -21.31
CA GLU A 305 50.30 26.32 -20.61
C GLU A 305 50.89 27.47 -19.78
N GLY A 306 51.42 27.13 -18.60
CA GLY A 306 52.41 27.96 -17.91
C GLY A 306 52.05 28.35 -16.47
N SER A 307 52.50 27.56 -15.50
CA SER A 307 53.31 28.06 -14.37
C SER A 307 53.71 26.90 -13.45
N THR A 308 54.94 26.47 -13.62
CA THR A 308 55.68 25.50 -12.82
C THR A 308 55.77 25.97 -11.37
N ILE A 309 55.02 25.34 -10.47
CA ILE A 309 55.37 25.28 -9.05
C ILE A 309 55.64 23.81 -8.77
N GLU A 310 56.92 23.43 -8.78
CA GLU A 310 57.38 22.14 -8.27
C GLU A 310 56.98 22.02 -6.79
N SER A 311 55.96 21.22 -6.51
CA SER A 311 55.73 20.69 -5.18
C SER A 311 55.37 19.22 -5.29
N LYS A 312 56.21 18.38 -4.70
CA LYS A 312 56.13 16.92 -4.70
C LYS A 312 54.90 16.47 -3.91
N MET A 313 53.75 16.33 -4.57
CA MET A 313 52.66 15.51 -4.04
C MET A 313 52.82 14.08 -4.57
N SER A 314 52.76 13.09 -3.68
CA SER A 314 52.76 11.68 -4.09
C SER A 314 51.51 11.40 -4.94
N SER A 315 51.58 10.45 -5.86
CA SER A 315 50.40 10.00 -6.64
C SER A 315 49.26 9.53 -5.75
N GLU A 316 49.59 9.05 -4.54
CA GLU A 316 48.61 8.64 -3.53
C GLU A 316 47.90 9.83 -2.88
N ASP A 317 48.63 10.92 -2.60
CA ASP A 317 48.06 12.15 -2.02
C ASP A 317 47.06 12.79 -2.99
N VAL A 318 47.40 12.80 -4.29
CA VAL A 318 46.51 13.31 -5.34
C VAL A 318 45.24 12.46 -5.43
N LYS A 319 45.36 11.13 -5.34
CA LYS A 319 44.21 10.22 -5.37
C LYS A 319 43.32 10.40 -4.13
N TYR A 320 43.93 10.52 -2.95
CA TYR A 320 43.23 10.77 -1.70
C TYR A 320 42.45 12.09 -1.75
N LEU A 321 43.10 13.20 -2.14
CA LEU A 321 42.42 14.48 -2.26
C LEU A 321 41.29 14.43 -3.29
N LYS A 322 41.51 13.80 -4.45
CA LYS A 322 40.47 13.67 -5.47
C LYS A 322 39.25 12.89 -4.96
N GLN A 323 39.45 11.86 -4.14
CA GLN A 323 38.39 11.03 -3.61
C GLN A 323 37.58 11.72 -2.51
N TYR A 324 38.25 12.34 -1.53
CA TYR A 324 37.56 12.86 -0.33
C TYR A 324 37.18 14.34 -0.42
N VAL A 325 38.00 15.16 -1.06
CA VAL A 325 37.75 16.61 -1.18
C VAL A 325 37.46 17.05 -2.61
N GLY A 326 37.76 16.25 -3.63
CA GLY A 326 37.59 16.63 -5.03
C GLY A 326 36.16 17.02 -5.38
N LYS A 327 35.19 16.17 -5.06
CA LYS A 327 33.76 16.44 -5.32
C LYS A 327 33.24 17.68 -4.56
N PRO A 328 33.38 17.78 -3.22
CA PRO A 328 32.87 18.94 -2.50
C PRO A 328 33.58 20.25 -2.87
N LEU A 329 34.89 20.24 -3.15
CA LEU A 329 35.58 21.45 -3.63
C LEU A 329 35.06 21.88 -5.00
N THR A 330 34.87 20.94 -5.93
CA THR A 330 34.41 21.26 -7.29
C THR A 330 33.02 21.89 -7.26
N LEU A 331 32.11 21.32 -6.47
CA LEU A 331 30.76 21.86 -6.29
C LEU A 331 30.77 23.23 -5.59
N ALA A 332 31.58 23.37 -4.53
CA ALA A 332 31.69 24.63 -3.81
C ALA A 332 32.24 25.75 -4.71
N LEU A 333 33.26 25.45 -5.51
CA LEU A 333 33.85 26.39 -6.45
C LEU A 333 32.87 26.77 -7.56
N ALA A 334 32.13 25.82 -8.11
CA ALA A 334 31.07 26.08 -9.08
C ALA A 334 30.01 27.03 -8.48
N GLU A 335 29.59 26.80 -7.23
CA GLU A 335 28.59 27.63 -6.57
C GLU A 335 29.12 29.03 -6.22
N ILE A 336 30.38 29.14 -5.80
CA ILE A 336 31.04 30.44 -5.57
C ILE A 336 31.14 31.23 -6.88
N THR A 337 31.50 30.57 -8.00
CA THR A 337 31.53 31.25 -9.30
C THR A 337 30.16 31.72 -9.76
N ALA A 338 29.10 30.97 -9.44
CA ALA A 338 27.74 31.33 -9.77
C ALA A 338 27.20 32.48 -8.90
N LYS A 339 27.44 32.43 -7.59
CA LYS A 339 26.87 33.39 -6.62
C LYS A 339 27.71 34.64 -6.40
N GLN A 340 29.00 34.59 -6.76
CA GLN A 340 29.98 35.67 -6.55
C GLN A 340 29.87 36.32 -5.15
N PRO A 341 29.99 35.54 -4.07
CA PRO A 341 29.89 36.06 -2.72
C PRO A 341 30.99 37.10 -2.44
N ARG A 342 30.66 38.10 -1.62
CA ARG A 342 31.59 39.18 -1.25
C ARG A 342 32.87 38.67 -0.57
N ASP A 343 32.79 37.54 0.14
CA ASP A 343 33.93 36.81 0.70
C ASP A 343 33.89 35.34 0.26
N PRO A 344 34.59 34.97 -0.83
CA PRO A 344 34.55 33.62 -1.39
C PRO A 344 35.25 32.58 -0.51
N ILE A 345 36.25 32.99 0.29
CA ILE A 345 36.97 32.06 1.17
C ILE A 345 36.09 31.69 2.36
N HIS A 346 35.42 32.68 2.96
CA HIS A 346 34.49 32.43 4.05
C HIS A 346 33.27 31.60 3.58
N TYR A 347 32.76 31.89 2.38
CA TYR A 347 31.67 31.11 1.78
C TYR A 347 32.06 29.65 1.53
N LEU A 348 33.29 29.40 1.03
CA LEU A 348 33.81 28.05 0.83
C LEU A 348 33.82 27.24 2.12
N GLY A 349 34.28 27.84 3.23
CA GLY A 349 34.29 27.18 4.54
C GLY A 349 32.89 26.76 5.00
N HIS A 350 31.90 27.65 4.87
CA HIS A 350 30.51 27.33 5.21
C HIS A 350 29.90 26.27 4.30
N TYR A 351 30.21 26.33 3.00
CA TYR A 351 29.73 25.35 2.04
C TYR A 351 30.25 23.95 2.36
N LEU A 352 31.56 23.80 2.61
CA LEU A 352 32.17 22.52 2.92
C LEU A 352 31.66 21.95 4.26
N PHE A 353 31.43 22.81 5.25
CA PHE A 353 30.82 22.39 6.51
C PHE A 353 29.39 21.87 6.32
N LYS A 354 28.56 22.61 5.56
CA LYS A 354 27.19 22.19 5.23
C LYS A 354 27.17 20.91 4.41
N TYR A 355 28.08 20.76 3.45
CA TYR A 355 28.19 19.55 2.63
C TYR A 355 28.44 18.31 3.49
N ARG A 356 29.38 18.39 4.43
CA ARG A 356 29.67 17.30 5.35
C ARG A 356 28.49 16.97 6.26
N TYR A 357 27.85 17.99 6.83
CA TYR A 357 26.66 17.80 7.66
C TYR A 357 25.53 17.09 6.89
N ASN A 358 25.32 17.46 5.63
CA ASN A 358 24.32 16.82 4.78
C ASN A 358 24.69 15.36 4.45
N GLN A 359 25.97 15.03 4.26
CA GLN A 359 26.39 13.64 4.06
C GLN A 359 26.15 12.78 5.29
N GLU A 360 26.48 13.29 6.48
CA GLU A 360 26.24 12.59 7.75
C GLU A 360 24.72 12.34 7.93
N LEU A 361 23.89 13.33 7.62
CA LEU A 361 22.42 13.19 7.66
C LEU A 361 21.87 12.19 6.63
N GLU A 362 22.38 12.20 5.39
CA GLU A 362 21.99 11.22 4.36
C GLU A 362 22.39 9.79 4.74
N GLU A 363 23.55 9.61 5.38
CA GLU A 363 24.00 8.31 5.88
C GLU A 363 23.13 7.80 7.03
N GLU A 364 22.77 8.66 7.98
CA GLU A 364 21.84 8.32 9.07
C GLU A 364 20.46 7.94 8.52
N GLN A 365 19.90 8.73 7.60
CA GLN A 365 18.61 8.43 6.97
C GLN A 365 18.64 7.11 6.20
N LYS A 366 19.73 6.83 5.49
CA LYS A 366 19.88 5.57 4.76
C LYS A 366 19.93 4.36 5.71
N GLN A 367 20.62 4.49 6.85
CA GLN A 367 20.64 3.45 7.87
C GLN A 367 19.25 3.21 8.46
N GLU A 368 18.52 4.27 8.79
CA GLU A 368 17.14 4.18 9.30
C GLU A 368 16.20 3.50 8.28
N ILE A 369 16.31 3.85 6.99
CA ILE A 369 15.54 3.21 5.92
C ILE A 369 15.90 1.72 5.79
N ASP A 370 17.19 1.37 5.84
CA ASP A 370 17.64 -0.02 5.76
C ASP A 370 17.11 -0.84 6.97
N GLU A 371 17.11 -0.26 8.17
CA GLU A 371 16.55 -0.88 9.38
C GLU A 371 15.04 -1.11 9.27
N LEU A 372 14.28 -0.07 8.89
CA LEU A 372 12.83 -0.17 8.66
C LEU A 372 12.48 -1.19 7.57
N THR A 373 13.29 -1.27 6.52
CA THR A 373 13.10 -2.24 5.44
C THR A 373 13.32 -3.67 5.92
N GLN A 374 14.34 -3.89 6.75
CA GLN A 374 14.58 -5.21 7.36
C GLN A 374 13.45 -5.60 8.32
N GLU A 375 12.99 -4.68 9.16
CA GLU A 375 11.88 -4.94 10.08
C GLU A 375 10.59 -5.28 9.33
N ARG A 376 10.26 -4.52 8.27
CA ARG A 376 9.11 -4.81 7.39
C ARG A 376 9.21 -6.20 6.76
N LYS A 377 10.41 -6.59 6.31
CA LYS A 377 10.66 -7.91 5.71
C LYS A 377 10.44 -9.04 6.72
N LEU A 378 10.91 -8.86 7.96
CA LEU A 378 10.70 -9.83 9.05
C LEU A 378 9.23 -9.98 9.41
N LEU A 379 8.51 -8.86 9.58
CA LEU A 379 7.07 -8.87 9.85
C LEU A 379 6.27 -9.53 8.72
N ALA A 380 6.63 -9.27 7.45
CA ALA A 380 6.01 -9.93 6.31
C ALA A 380 6.26 -11.45 6.32
N GLN A 381 7.49 -11.87 6.66
CA GLN A 381 7.84 -13.28 6.75
C GLN A 381 7.11 -14.00 7.89
N GLU A 382 6.97 -13.36 9.04
CA GLU A 382 6.17 -13.90 10.16
C GLU A 382 4.68 -14.03 9.81
N ARG A 383 4.11 -13.01 9.15
CA ARG A 383 2.72 -13.06 8.68
C ARG A 383 2.51 -14.18 7.67
N TRP A 384 3.42 -14.32 6.71
CA TRP A 384 3.38 -15.41 5.74
C TRP A 384 3.45 -16.78 6.42
N LYS A 385 4.34 -16.94 7.40
CA LYS A 385 4.45 -18.18 8.17
C LYS A 385 3.15 -18.52 8.89
N LYS A 386 2.53 -17.55 9.56
CA LYS A 386 1.23 -17.73 10.24
C LYS A 386 0.14 -18.11 9.25
N PHE A 387 0.10 -17.44 8.09
CA PHE A 387 -0.86 -17.75 7.03
C PHE A 387 -0.72 -19.20 6.53
N VAL A 388 0.51 -19.66 6.25
CA VAL A 388 0.77 -21.04 5.82
C VAL A 388 0.41 -22.06 6.92
N GLU A 389 0.69 -21.75 8.18
CA GLU A 389 0.29 -22.60 9.32
C GLU A 389 -1.24 -22.69 9.46
N GLU A 390 -1.97 -21.59 9.29
CA GLU A 390 -3.44 -21.57 9.31
C GLU A 390 -4.03 -22.31 8.11
N GLU A 391 -3.48 -22.13 6.91
CA GLU A 391 -3.92 -22.84 5.71
C GLU A 391 -3.71 -24.35 5.85
N ALA A 392 -2.54 -24.78 6.33
CA ALA A 392 -2.26 -26.20 6.59
C ALA A 392 -3.21 -26.77 7.65
N ARG A 393 -3.50 -26.01 8.72
CA ARG A 393 -4.46 -26.42 9.75
C ARG A 393 -5.87 -26.56 9.19
N ASN A 394 -6.31 -25.64 8.35
CA ASN A 394 -7.62 -25.68 7.70
C ASN A 394 -7.73 -26.87 6.73
N ALA A 395 -6.68 -27.16 5.97
CA ALA A 395 -6.65 -28.32 5.08
C ALA A 395 -6.76 -29.66 5.84
N VAL A 396 -6.08 -29.78 6.99
CA VAL A 396 -6.22 -30.96 7.86
C VAL A 396 -7.63 -31.08 8.41
N LEU A 397 -8.25 -29.96 8.83
CA LEU A 397 -9.61 -29.95 9.33
C LEU A 397 -10.62 -30.41 8.27
N ASP A 398 -10.47 -29.92 7.04
CA ASP A 398 -11.33 -30.29 5.91
C ASP A 398 -11.16 -31.78 5.54
N MET A 399 -9.92 -32.30 5.63
CA MET A 399 -9.66 -33.73 5.44
C MET A 399 -10.34 -34.59 6.50
N ILE A 400 -10.32 -34.16 7.77
CA ILE A 400 -11.01 -34.87 8.87
C ILE A 400 -12.52 -34.87 8.63
N LEU A 401 -13.11 -33.72 8.28
CA LEU A 401 -14.54 -33.60 8.00
C LEU A 401 -14.96 -34.52 6.85
N ARG A 402 -14.17 -34.60 5.76
CA ARG A 402 -14.45 -35.53 4.66
C ARG A 402 -14.33 -36.99 5.09
N ALA A 403 -13.34 -37.33 5.90
CA ALA A 403 -13.17 -38.69 6.41
C ALA A 403 -14.34 -39.11 7.31
N GLU A 404 -14.82 -38.21 8.17
CA GLU A 404 -16.02 -38.42 9.00
C GLU A 404 -17.28 -38.60 8.14
N GLN A 405 -17.46 -37.76 7.12
CA GLN A 405 -18.59 -37.87 6.19
C GLN A 405 -18.60 -39.24 5.50
N ILE A 406 -17.45 -39.70 4.99
CA ILE A 406 -17.32 -41.01 4.33
C ILE A 406 -17.59 -42.14 5.33
N ALA A 407 -17.08 -42.04 6.57
CA ALA A 407 -17.33 -43.04 7.61
C ALA A 407 -18.83 -43.13 7.96
N TYR A 408 -19.51 -41.98 8.05
CA TYR A 408 -20.94 -41.91 8.29
C TYR A 408 -21.75 -42.57 7.16
N GLU A 409 -21.42 -42.26 5.90
CA GLU A 409 -22.07 -42.87 4.73
C GLU A 409 -21.86 -44.39 4.66
N ASN A 410 -20.67 -44.87 5.02
CA ASN A 410 -20.38 -46.30 5.06
C ASN A 410 -21.14 -47.02 6.17
N GLU A 411 -21.25 -46.41 7.37
CA GLU A 411 -22.04 -46.99 8.47
C GLU A 411 -23.52 -47.04 8.11
N LEU A 412 -24.05 -45.99 7.47
CA LEU A 412 -25.43 -45.97 7.00
C LEU A 412 -25.71 -47.10 5.99
N LYS A 413 -24.80 -47.30 5.02
CA LYS A 413 -24.90 -48.43 4.07
C LYS A 413 -24.82 -49.79 4.77
N ARG A 414 -24.01 -49.94 5.82
CA ARG A 414 -23.93 -51.18 6.60
C ARG A 414 -25.27 -51.48 7.27
N ILE A 415 -25.87 -50.47 7.91
CA ILE A 415 -27.18 -50.59 8.56
C ILE A 415 -28.26 -50.96 7.53
N GLU A 416 -28.28 -50.32 6.36
CA GLU A 416 -29.23 -50.65 5.29
C GLU A 416 -29.06 -52.11 4.81
N GLN A 417 -27.82 -52.59 4.64
CA GLN A 417 -27.56 -53.98 4.26
C GLN A 417 -27.98 -54.98 5.34
N GLU A 418 -27.72 -54.68 6.62
CA GLU A 418 -28.15 -55.51 7.74
C GLU A 418 -29.69 -55.59 7.82
N GLN A 419 -30.39 -54.48 7.56
CA GLN A 419 -31.86 -54.46 7.51
C GLN A 419 -32.41 -55.30 6.36
N MET A 420 -31.86 -55.14 5.15
CA MET A 420 -32.27 -55.94 3.99
C MET A 420 -32.08 -57.45 4.23
N LEU A 421 -30.96 -57.87 4.82
CA LEU A 421 -30.70 -59.27 5.15
C LEU A 421 -31.65 -59.80 6.22
N ALA A 422 -31.98 -58.99 7.23
CA ALA A 422 -32.95 -59.37 8.27
C ALA A 422 -34.37 -59.55 7.69
N GLU A 423 -34.78 -58.68 6.76
CA GLU A 423 -36.06 -58.81 6.05
C GLU A 423 -36.09 -60.09 5.18
N GLU A 424 -35.00 -60.40 4.46
CA GLU A 424 -34.89 -61.65 3.68
C GLU A 424 -34.93 -62.91 4.56
N GLU A 425 -34.31 -62.88 5.75
CA GLU A 425 -34.36 -64.00 6.71
C GLU A 425 -35.78 -64.19 7.29
N GLU A 426 -36.51 -63.10 7.59
CA GLU A 426 -37.91 -63.17 8.03
C GLU A 426 -38.83 -63.74 6.94
N GLU A 427 -38.72 -63.25 5.69
CA GLU A 427 -39.49 -63.77 4.55
C GLU A 427 -39.16 -65.24 4.25
N GLY A 428 -37.88 -65.62 4.39
CA GLY A 428 -37.43 -67.01 4.27
C GLY A 428 -38.04 -67.92 5.34
N ALA A 429 -38.05 -67.48 6.59
CA ALA A 429 -38.64 -68.21 7.71
C ALA A 429 -40.17 -68.33 7.59
N GLU A 430 -40.86 -67.29 7.14
CA GLU A 430 -42.31 -67.33 6.89
C GLU A 430 -42.67 -68.30 5.76
N ASN A 431 -41.91 -68.29 4.65
CA ASN A 431 -42.11 -69.23 3.55
C ASN A 431 -41.81 -70.68 3.95
N GLN A 432 -40.79 -70.90 4.78
CA GLN A 432 -40.43 -72.23 5.27
C GLN A 432 -41.49 -72.75 6.25
N TYR A 433 -41.97 -71.91 7.15
CA TYR A 433 -43.09 -72.23 8.05
C TYR A 433 -44.39 -72.53 7.27
N ALA A 434 -44.68 -71.77 6.20
CA ALA A 434 -45.81 -72.05 5.33
C ALA A 434 -45.66 -73.38 4.57
N SER A 435 -44.44 -73.72 4.13
CA SER A 435 -44.13 -75.01 3.50
C SER A 435 -44.33 -76.18 4.47
N ASP A 436 -43.80 -76.07 5.70
CA ASP A 436 -43.92 -77.09 6.74
C ASP A 436 -45.38 -77.32 7.14
N LEU A 437 -46.20 -76.27 7.20
CA LEU A 437 -47.65 -76.36 7.44
C LEU A 437 -48.40 -77.08 6.31
N ILE A 438 -47.98 -76.88 5.05
CA ILE A 438 -48.55 -77.57 3.89
C ILE A 438 -48.17 -79.05 3.93
N GLU A 439 -46.94 -79.39 4.34
CA GLU A 439 -46.47 -80.76 4.48
C GLU A 439 -47.16 -81.49 5.65
N GLU A 440 -47.32 -80.85 6.81
CA GLU A 440 -48.06 -81.42 7.95
C GLU A 440 -49.56 -81.60 7.63
N ALA A 441 -50.15 -80.70 6.84
CA ALA A 441 -51.53 -80.87 6.36
C ALA A 441 -51.66 -82.06 5.40
N ARG A 442 -50.64 -82.31 4.56
CA ARG A 442 -50.62 -83.45 3.64
C ARG A 442 -50.55 -84.78 4.39
N ASP A 443 -49.72 -84.86 5.42
CA ASP A 443 -49.55 -86.07 6.25
C ASP A 443 -50.81 -86.41 7.10
N LYS A 444 -51.69 -85.44 7.36
CA LYS A 444 -52.96 -85.68 8.08
C LYS A 444 -54.11 -86.18 7.19
N PHE A 445 -53.95 -86.14 5.87
CA PHE A 445 -54.99 -86.53 4.90
C PHE A 445 -54.67 -87.82 4.13
N GLU A 446 -53.47 -88.38 4.27
CA GLU A 446 -53.13 -89.77 3.90
C GLU A 446 -53.36 -90.74 5.08
#